data_AF-A0A8S0FGZ1-F1
#
_entry.id   AF-A0A8S0FGZ1-F1
#
_cell.length_a   1.000
_cell.length_b   1.000
_cell.length_c   1.000
_cell.angle_alpha   90.00
_cell.angle_beta   90.00
_cell.angle_gamma   90.00
#
_symmetry.space_group_name_H-M   'P 1'
#
loop_
_entity.id
_entity.type
_entity.pdbx_description
1 polymer ?
#
loop_
_entity_poly.entity_id
_entity_poly.type
_entity_poly.pdbx_seq_one_letter_code
_entity_poly.pdbx_strand_id
1 'polypeptide(L)'
;MGIIATEKGWNLYVCGNGGMKPRHADLLAADIDRETLIKYLDRFMMFYIRTADKLTRTAPWLENLEGGIDYLKAVIIDDKLGLNAHLEEEMARLREAVVCEWTETVNTPSAQTRFKHFINSDKRDPNVQMVPEREQHRPATPYERIPVTLVEDNA
;
A
#
# COMPACT_ATOMS: atom_id res chain seq x y z
N MET A 1 -5.28 -6.58 6.81
CA MET A 1 -6.59 -6.12 7.33
C MET A 1 -7.64 -6.50 6.32
N GLY A 2 -8.83 -6.90 6.77
CA GLY A 2 -9.98 -7.20 5.92
C GLY A 2 -11.17 -6.36 6.35
N ILE A 3 -11.84 -5.73 5.40
CA ILE A 3 -13.01 -4.89 5.64
C ILE A 3 -14.15 -5.50 4.82
N ILE A 4 -15.22 -5.92 5.48
CA ILE A 4 -16.36 -6.58 4.84
C ILE A 4 -17.60 -5.73 5.10
N ALA A 5 -18.24 -5.25 4.04
CA ALA A 5 -19.52 -4.56 4.14
C ALA A 5 -20.64 -5.53 4.50
N THR A 6 -21.55 -5.11 5.37
CA THR A 6 -22.78 -5.83 5.74
C THR A 6 -23.97 -4.89 5.61
N GLU A 7 -25.19 -5.41 5.72
CA GLU A 7 -26.40 -4.58 5.76
C GLU A 7 -26.45 -3.64 6.98
N LYS A 8 -25.66 -3.94 8.02
CA LYS A 8 -25.64 -3.19 9.28
C LYS A 8 -24.43 -2.26 9.42
N GLY A 9 -23.50 -2.28 8.48
CA GLY A 9 -22.27 -1.48 8.53
C GLY A 9 -21.07 -2.25 7.99
N TRP A 10 -19.99 -2.30 8.79
CA TRP A 10 -18.71 -2.88 8.40
C TRP A 10 -18.19 -3.83 9.46
N ASN A 11 -17.63 -4.96 9.01
CA ASN A 11 -16.85 -5.86 9.85
C ASN A 11 -15.36 -5.67 9.56
N LEU A 12 -14.60 -5.39 10.62
CA LEU A 12 -13.16 -5.16 10.56
C LEU A 12 -12.41 -6.39 11.10
N TYR A 13 -11.60 -6.99 10.23
CA TYR A 13 -10.73 -8.13 10.53
C TYR A 13 -9.25 -7.73 10.48
N VAL A 14 -8.44 -8.24 11.39
CA VAL A 14 -7.01 -7.90 11.50
C VAL A 14 -6.12 -9.14 11.60
N CYS A 15 -4.82 -8.95 11.36
CA CYS A 15 -3.78 -9.94 11.62
C CYS A 15 -3.88 -11.29 10.86
N GLY A 16 -4.55 -11.35 9.71
CA GLY A 16 -4.46 -12.50 8.80
C GLY A 16 -3.11 -12.59 8.06
N ASN A 17 -2.74 -13.78 7.58
CA ASN A 17 -1.52 -14.01 6.81
C ASN A 17 -1.74 -15.04 5.69
N GLY A 18 -1.32 -14.70 4.47
CA GLY A 18 -1.31 -15.62 3.32
C GLY A 18 0.08 -16.12 2.94
N GLY A 19 1.09 -15.93 3.80
CA GLY A 19 2.48 -16.34 3.55
C GLY A 19 2.78 -17.80 3.94
N MET A 20 4.04 -18.06 4.30
CA MET A 20 4.52 -19.42 4.61
C MET A 20 3.72 -20.14 5.71
N LYS A 21 3.21 -19.41 6.69
CA LYS A 21 2.29 -19.91 7.72
C LYS A 21 0.93 -19.24 7.55
N PRO A 22 0.00 -19.84 6.79
CA PRO A 22 -1.31 -19.24 6.56
C PRO A 22 -2.08 -19.14 7.88
N ARG A 23 -2.78 -18.02 8.07
CA ARG A 23 -3.56 -17.71 9.27
C ARG A 23 -4.79 -16.89 8.90
N HIS A 24 -5.95 -17.30 9.38
CA HIS A 24 -7.17 -16.49 9.24
C HIS A 24 -7.06 -15.19 10.05
N ALA A 25 -7.69 -14.13 9.55
CA ALA A 25 -7.77 -12.88 10.28
C ALA A 25 -8.80 -12.99 11.41
N ASP A 26 -8.57 -12.29 12.52
CA ASP A 26 -9.51 -12.24 13.64
C ASP A 26 -10.44 -11.05 13.50
N LEU A 27 -11.68 -11.22 13.95
CA LEU A 27 -12.67 -10.14 14.00
C LEU A 27 -12.31 -9.17 15.14
N LEU A 28 -11.98 -7.93 14.79
CA LEU A 28 -11.74 -6.84 15.74
C LEU A 28 -13.06 -6.19 16.17
N ALA A 29 -13.91 -5.83 15.20
CA ALA A 29 -15.21 -5.22 15.43
C ALA A 29 -16.19 -5.58 14.30
N ALA A 30 -17.48 -5.67 14.62
CA ALA A 30 -18.55 -5.99 13.68
C ALA A 30 -19.65 -4.94 13.68
N ASP A 31 -20.33 -4.80 12.55
CA ASP A 31 -21.49 -3.94 12.35
C ASP A 31 -21.24 -2.47 12.79
N ILE A 32 -20.02 -1.97 12.57
CA ILE A 32 -19.63 -0.59 12.89
C ILE A 32 -19.89 0.35 11.71
N ASP A 33 -20.13 1.62 11.99
CA ASP A 33 -20.24 2.65 10.96
C ASP A 33 -18.87 3.01 10.36
N ARG A 34 -18.88 3.77 9.26
CA ARG A 34 -17.66 4.15 8.53
C ARG A 34 -16.71 5.02 9.37
N GLU A 35 -17.22 5.92 10.19
CA GLU A 35 -16.39 6.81 11.02
C GLU A 35 -15.66 5.99 12.08
N THR A 36 -16.39 5.11 12.77
CA THR A 36 -15.82 4.18 13.76
C THR A 36 -14.81 3.22 13.12
N LEU A 37 -15.10 2.70 11.92
CA LEU A 37 -14.17 1.86 11.15
C LEU A 37 -12.83 2.57 10.91
N ILE A 38 -12.87 3.83 10.45
CA ILE A 38 -11.65 4.61 10.19
C ILE A 38 -10.87 4.85 11.49
N LYS A 39 -11.55 5.23 12.58
CA LYS A 39 -10.90 5.40 13.89
C LYS A 39 -10.21 4.12 14.36
N TYR A 40 -10.86 2.96 14.26
CA TYR A 40 -10.26 1.69 14.68
C TYR A 40 -9.09 1.28 13.80
N LEU A 41 -9.14 1.56 12.49
CA LEU A 41 -8.00 1.34 11.58
C LEU A 41 -6.81 2.22 11.96
N ASP A 42 -7.03 3.51 12.19
CA ASP A 42 -5.98 4.45 12.58
C ASP A 42 -5.29 4.01 13.88
N ARG A 43 -6.10 3.73 14.92
CA ARG A 43 -5.60 3.26 16.22
C ARG A 43 -4.83 1.95 16.07
N PHE A 44 -5.37 0.97 15.33
CA PHE A 44 -4.72 -0.32 15.11
C PHE A 44 -3.37 -0.14 14.42
N MET A 45 -3.32 0.63 13.33
CA MET A 45 -2.10 0.87 12.56
C MET A 45 -1.03 1.54 13.42
N MET A 46 -1.39 2.59 14.16
CA MET A 46 -0.45 3.30 15.02
C MET A 46 0.02 2.45 16.21
N PHE A 47 -0.88 1.71 16.85
CA PHE A 47 -0.51 0.79 17.93
C PHE A 47 0.42 -0.31 17.42
N TYR A 48 0.15 -0.89 16.26
CA TYR A 48 1.02 -1.87 15.60
C TYR A 48 2.40 -1.27 15.29
N ILE A 49 2.47 -0.09 14.67
CA ILE A 49 3.73 0.59 14.34
C ILE A 49 4.58 0.82 15.61
N ARG A 50 3.95 1.19 16.72
CA ARG A 50 4.64 1.50 17.99
C ARG A 50 5.10 0.27 18.76
N THR A 51 4.41 -0.85 18.63
CA THR A 51 4.61 -2.01 19.51
C THR A 51 5.20 -3.22 18.82
N ALA A 52 5.13 -3.30 17.49
CA ALA A 52 5.73 -4.39 16.74
C ALA A 52 7.24 -4.22 16.58
N ASP A 53 7.97 -5.32 16.73
CA ASP A 53 9.39 -5.36 16.38
C ASP A 53 9.60 -5.12 14.87
N LYS A 54 10.77 -4.61 14.52
CA LYS A 54 11.17 -4.36 13.13
C LYS A 54 10.99 -5.61 12.27
N LEU A 55 10.47 -5.43 11.05
CA LEU A 55 10.24 -6.50 10.06
C LEU A 55 9.27 -7.59 10.52
N THR A 56 8.51 -7.37 11.58
CA THR A 56 7.44 -8.28 12.00
C THR A 56 6.21 -8.03 11.15
N ARG A 57 5.43 -9.09 10.83
CA ARG A 57 4.11 -8.96 10.21
C ARG A 57 3.03 -8.94 11.30
N THR A 58 1.86 -8.37 11.00
CA THR A 58 0.74 -8.26 11.97
C THR A 58 0.29 -9.60 12.57
N ALA A 59 0.38 -10.71 11.82
CA ALA A 59 0.00 -12.04 12.31
C ALA A 59 0.90 -12.55 13.46
N PRO A 60 2.21 -12.73 13.27
CA PRO A 60 3.10 -13.13 14.37
C PRO A 60 3.19 -12.07 15.48
N TRP A 61 3.00 -10.79 15.16
CA TRP A 61 2.89 -9.75 16.18
C TRP A 61 1.71 -10.00 17.14
N LEU A 62 0.53 -10.33 16.60
CA LEU A 62 -0.64 -10.64 17.42
C LEU A 62 -0.46 -11.93 18.23
N GLU A 63 0.21 -12.95 17.67
CA GLU A 63 0.51 -14.21 18.36
C GLU A 63 1.42 -13.98 19.58
N ASN A 64 2.35 -13.02 19.49
CA ASN A 64 3.26 -12.66 20.57
C ASN A 64 2.66 -11.64 21.56
N LEU A 65 1.52 -11.03 21.22
CA LEU A 65 0.86 -10.07 22.08
C LEU A 65 0.13 -10.81 23.21
N GLU A 66 0.52 -10.56 24.45
CA GLU A 66 -0.12 -11.18 25.61
C GLU A 66 -1.61 -10.83 25.66
N GLY A 67 -2.48 -11.85 25.76
CA GLY A 67 -3.93 -11.68 25.67
C GLY A 67 -4.48 -11.55 24.24
N GLY A 68 -3.62 -11.57 23.22
CA GLY A 68 -3.98 -11.69 21.81
C GLY A 68 -5.04 -10.69 21.34
N ILE A 69 -6.06 -11.19 20.63
CA ILE A 69 -7.12 -10.35 20.05
C ILE A 69 -7.97 -9.66 21.11
N ASP A 70 -8.19 -10.28 22.27
CA ASP A 70 -9.03 -9.69 23.32
C ASP A 70 -8.32 -8.51 23.99
N TYR A 71 -7.01 -8.64 24.23
CA TYR A 71 -6.21 -7.50 24.68
C TYR A 71 -6.19 -6.39 23.62
N LEU A 72 -6.02 -6.74 22.35
CA LEU A 72 -6.04 -5.77 21.26
C LEU A 72 -7.37 -5.01 21.19
N LYS A 73 -8.51 -5.71 21.33
CA LYS A 73 -9.84 -5.08 21.42
C LYS A 73 -9.91 -4.11 22.59
N ALA A 74 -9.47 -4.52 23.78
CA ALA A 74 -9.49 -3.65 24.95
C ALA A 74 -8.66 -2.38 24.78
N VAL A 75 -7.52 -2.44 24.08
CA VAL A 75 -6.72 -1.24 23.77
C VAL A 75 -7.42 -0.37 22.73
N ILE A 76 -7.84 -0.93 21.60
CA ILE A 76 -8.30 -0.16 20.44
C ILE A 76 -9.73 0.35 20.59
N ILE A 77 -10.60 -0.43 21.23
CA ILE A 77 -12.04 -0.15 21.38
C ILE A 77 -12.30 0.50 22.73
N ASP A 78 -11.88 -0.15 23.81
CA ASP A 78 -12.21 0.27 25.18
C ASP A 78 -11.22 1.29 25.77
N ASP A 79 -10.23 1.71 24.98
CA ASP A 79 -9.17 2.65 25.38
C ASP A 79 -8.49 2.28 26.70
N LYS A 80 -8.26 0.97 26.92
CA LYS A 80 -7.70 0.45 28.18
C LYS A 80 -6.40 1.13 28.63
N LEU A 81 -5.63 1.69 27.69
CA LEU A 81 -4.36 2.38 27.95
C LEU A 81 -4.47 3.92 27.93
N GLY A 82 -5.63 4.50 27.59
CA GLY A 82 -5.80 5.94 27.45
C GLY A 82 -4.99 6.56 26.30
N LEU A 83 -4.74 5.81 25.23
CA LEU A 83 -3.85 6.20 24.12
C LEU A 83 -4.61 6.58 22.85
N ASN A 84 -5.91 6.28 22.75
CA ASN A 84 -6.63 6.37 21.48
C ASN A 84 -6.58 7.76 20.84
N ALA A 85 -6.80 8.83 21.62
CA ALA A 85 -6.72 10.20 21.11
C ALA A 85 -5.33 10.55 20.56
N HIS A 86 -4.27 10.09 21.24
CA HIS A 86 -2.89 10.33 20.80
C HIS A 86 -2.54 9.56 19.53
N LEU A 87 -3.00 8.31 19.40
CA LEU A 87 -2.83 7.51 18.20
C LEU A 87 -3.55 8.14 17.00
N GLU A 88 -4.77 8.64 17.19
CA GLU A 88 -5.53 9.35 16.15
C GLU A 88 -4.85 10.65 15.71
N GLU A 89 -4.33 11.43 16.65
CA GLU A 89 -3.59 12.67 16.35
C GLU A 89 -2.31 12.39 15.56
N GLU A 90 -1.55 11.37 15.95
CA GLU A 90 -0.33 11.00 15.23
C GLU A 90 -0.64 10.52 13.82
N MET A 91 -1.71 9.73 13.63
CA MET A 91 -2.13 9.33 12.30
C MET A 91 -2.58 10.52 11.45
N ALA A 92 -3.27 11.50 12.03
CA ALA A 92 -3.64 12.72 11.34
C ALA A 92 -2.40 13.48 10.85
N ARG A 93 -1.38 13.66 11.70
CA ARG A 93 -0.11 14.30 11.32
C ARG A 93 0.59 13.56 10.18
N LEU A 94 0.61 12.22 10.21
CA LEU A 94 1.20 11.41 9.15
C LEU A 94 0.44 11.53 7.82
N ARG A 95 -0.89 11.61 7.86
CA ARG A 95 -1.71 11.87 6.65
C ARG A 95 -1.48 13.26 6.08
N GLU A 96 -1.29 14.27 6.92
CA GLU A 96 -0.96 15.62 6.46
C GLU A 96 0.43 15.71 5.85
N ALA A 97 1.38 14.93 6.38
CA ALA A 97 2.76 14.92 5.90
C ALA A 97 3.00 14.01 4.68
N VAL A 98 2.08 13.09 4.35
CA VAL A 98 2.31 12.15 3.25
C VAL A 98 2.31 12.89 1.91
N VAL A 99 3.36 12.68 1.13
CA VAL A 99 3.50 13.20 -0.23
C VAL A 99 3.54 12.03 -1.19
N CYS A 100 2.77 12.11 -2.27
CA CYS A 100 2.85 11.14 -3.35
C CYS A 100 4.10 11.45 -4.20
N GLU A 101 5.15 10.66 -4.02
CA GLU A 101 6.43 10.82 -4.73
C GLU A 101 6.28 10.82 -6.26
N TRP A 102 5.30 10.06 -6.78
CA TRP A 102 4.99 10.03 -8.22
C TRP A 102 4.34 11.32 -8.69
N THR A 103 3.37 11.83 -7.93
CA THR A 103 2.73 13.12 -8.25
C THR A 103 3.75 14.24 -8.17
N GLU A 104 4.61 14.24 -7.15
CA GLU A 104 5.72 15.20 -7.03
C GLU A 104 6.67 15.12 -8.23
N THR A 105 7.07 13.91 -8.61
CA THR A 105 7.94 13.66 -9.77
C THR A 105 7.30 14.15 -11.07
N VAL A 106 6.03 13.83 -11.31
CA VAL A 106 5.29 14.25 -12.50
C VAL A 106 5.17 15.77 -12.55
N ASN A 107 4.94 16.43 -11.41
CA ASN A 107 4.79 17.88 -11.35
C ASN A 107 6.11 18.65 -11.33
N THR A 108 7.26 17.96 -11.21
CA THR A 108 8.59 18.58 -11.11
C THR A 108 9.42 18.25 -12.35
N PRO A 109 9.54 19.16 -13.35
CA PRO A 109 10.22 18.87 -14.62
C PRO A 109 11.67 18.38 -14.46
N SER A 110 12.40 18.89 -13.47
CA SER A 110 13.76 18.44 -13.19
C SER A 110 13.83 17.00 -12.67
N ALA A 111 12.81 16.54 -11.93
CA ALA A 111 12.71 15.16 -11.46
C ALA A 111 12.43 14.17 -12.59
N GLN A 112 11.67 14.60 -13.62
CA GLN A 112 11.34 13.78 -14.79
C GLN A 112 12.58 13.34 -15.58
N THR A 113 13.69 14.10 -15.49
CA THR A 113 14.93 13.75 -16.19
C THR A 113 15.49 12.39 -15.72
N ARG A 114 15.21 11.98 -14.48
CA ARG A 114 15.59 10.65 -13.94
C ARG A 114 14.84 9.49 -14.59
N PHE A 115 13.74 9.77 -15.28
CA PHE A 115 12.85 8.77 -15.90
C PHE A 115 12.95 8.77 -17.43
N LYS A 116 14.03 9.33 -18.00
CA LYS A 116 14.34 9.20 -19.43
C LYS A 116 14.83 7.80 -19.75
N HIS A 117 14.49 7.32 -20.95
CA HIS A 117 14.95 6.02 -21.45
C HIS A 117 16.48 5.94 -21.56
N PHE A 118 17.10 7.02 -22.06
CA PHE A 118 18.55 7.14 -22.14
C PHE A 118 19.00 8.48 -21.54
N ILE A 119 20.12 8.46 -20.81
CA ILE A 119 20.72 9.66 -20.19
C ILE A 119 21.37 10.56 -21.26
N ASN A 120 21.87 9.95 -22.33
CA ASN A 120 22.72 10.58 -23.35
C ASN A 120 22.02 10.79 -24.70
N SER A 121 20.73 10.46 -24.82
CA SER A 121 20.00 10.54 -26.09
C SER A 121 18.53 10.80 -25.86
N ASP A 122 17.95 11.70 -26.65
CA ASP A 122 16.51 11.91 -26.70
C ASP A 122 15.80 10.93 -27.67
N LYS A 123 16.57 10.06 -28.36
CA LYS A 123 15.98 9.00 -29.22
C LYS A 123 15.30 7.95 -28.33
N ARG A 124 14.12 7.48 -28.74
CA ARG A 124 13.47 6.33 -28.11
C ARG A 124 14.22 5.04 -28.43
N ASP A 125 14.11 4.03 -27.57
CA ASP A 125 14.66 2.71 -27.88
C ASP A 125 13.85 2.07 -29.00
N PRO A 126 14.47 1.81 -30.16
CA PRO A 126 13.76 1.27 -31.31
C PRO A 126 13.27 -0.16 -31.08
N ASN A 127 13.78 -0.86 -30.07
CA ASN A 127 13.31 -2.19 -29.70
C ASN A 127 11.98 -2.17 -28.92
N VAL A 128 11.61 -1.02 -28.33
CA VAL A 128 10.33 -0.84 -27.64
C VAL A 128 9.28 -0.37 -28.64
N GLN A 129 8.70 -1.35 -29.35
CA GLN A 129 7.61 -1.13 -30.31
C GLN A 129 6.26 -1.31 -29.61
N MET A 130 5.34 -0.38 -29.78
CA MET A 130 4.01 -0.43 -29.18
C MET A 130 2.97 -0.84 -30.23
N VAL A 131 2.06 -1.74 -29.86
CA VAL A 131 0.98 -2.24 -30.72
C VAL A 131 -0.35 -1.91 -30.03
N PRO A 132 -1.37 -1.44 -30.76
CA PRO A 132 -2.70 -1.25 -30.21
C PRO A 132 -3.34 -2.61 -29.91
N GLU A 133 -3.91 -2.76 -28.72
CA GLU A 133 -4.72 -3.90 -28.34
C GLU A 133 -5.98 -3.39 -27.64
N ARG A 134 -7.13 -3.55 -28.32
CA ARG A 134 -8.39 -2.91 -27.93
C ARG A 134 -8.19 -1.38 -27.88
N GLU A 135 -8.57 -0.74 -26.78
CA GLU A 135 -8.43 0.71 -26.56
C GLU A 135 -7.15 1.10 -25.82
N GLN A 136 -6.20 0.17 -25.66
CA GLN A 136 -4.92 0.41 -24.98
C GLN A 136 -3.73 0.11 -25.89
N HIS A 137 -2.55 0.59 -25.51
CA HIS A 137 -1.29 0.27 -26.17
C HIS A 137 -0.50 -0.69 -25.29
N ARG A 138 0.11 -1.70 -25.89
CA ARG A 138 1.04 -2.61 -25.21
C ARG A 138 2.34 -2.77 -25.99
N PRO A 139 3.44 -3.22 -25.34
CA PRO A 139 4.63 -3.64 -26.08
C PRO A 139 4.32 -4.76 -27.08
N ALA A 140 5.00 -4.72 -28.22
CA ALA A 140 4.93 -5.75 -29.25
C ALA A 140 5.47 -7.08 -28.73
N THR A 141 4.72 -8.16 -28.97
CA THR A 141 5.21 -9.53 -28.77
C THR A 141 6.35 -9.84 -29.75
N PRO A 142 7.17 -10.89 -29.51
CA PRO A 142 8.30 -11.19 -30.39
C PRO A 142 7.95 -11.33 -31.88
N TYR A 143 6.75 -11.81 -32.22
CA TYR A 143 6.30 -12.00 -33.60
C TYR A 143 5.75 -10.73 -34.26
N GLU A 144 5.37 -9.73 -33.46
CA GLU A 144 4.86 -8.44 -33.94
C GLU A 144 5.99 -7.40 -34.12
N ARG A 145 7.19 -7.70 -33.63
CA ARG A 145 8.34 -6.79 -33.71
C ARG A 145 8.87 -6.72 -35.14
N ILE A 146 8.98 -5.51 -35.65
CA ILE A 146 9.66 -5.21 -36.91
C ILE A 146 11.18 -5.21 -36.62
N PRO A 147 12.01 -5.89 -37.44
CA PRO A 147 13.46 -5.86 -37.26
C PRO A 147 14.00 -4.42 -37.30
N VAL A 148 14.80 -4.06 -36.30
CA VAL A 148 15.48 -2.76 -36.24
C VAL A 148 16.87 -2.92 -36.83
N THR A 149 17.18 -2.17 -37.89
CA THR A 149 18.53 -2.04 -38.43
C THR A 149 19.07 -0.67 -38.05
N LEU A 150 20.17 -0.63 -37.29
CA LEU A 150 20.88 0.61 -37.02
C LEU A 150 21.70 0.98 -38.26
N VAL A 151 21.36 2.09 -38.90
CA VAL A 151 22.20 2.69 -39.95
C VAL A 151 23.12 3.67 -39.24
N GLU A 152 24.43 3.45 -39.33
CA GLU A 152 25.40 4.41 -38.81
C GLU A 152 25.34 5.68 -39.66
N ASP A 153 24.93 6.79 -39.07
CA ASP A 153 25.08 8.11 -39.67
C ASP A 153 26.58 8.46 -39.65
N ASN A 154 27.25 8.25 -40.79
CA ASN A 154 28.61 8.74 -41.00
C ASN A 154 28.58 10.28 -41.03
N ALA A 155 28.95 10.91 -39.92
CA ALA A 155 29.22 12.33 -39.82
C ALA A 155 30.71 12.63 -40.03
#